data_AF-A0A656K547-F1
#
_entry.id   AF-A0A656K547-F1
#
_cell.length_a   1.000
_cell.length_b   1.000
_cell.length_c   1.000
_cell.angle_alpha   90.00
_cell.angle_beta   90.00
_cell.angle_gamma   90.00
#
_symmetry.space_group_name_H-M   'P 1'
#
loop_
_entity.id
_entity.type
_entity.pdbx_description
1 polymer ?
#
loop_
_entity_poly.entity_id
_entity_poly.type
_entity_poly.pdbx_seq_one_letter_code
_entity_poly.pdbx_strand_id
1 'polypeptide(L)' 'MTFAAMYYLGIGLHKISLGALVLALGLLVDDAIIAVEMMAIKMAQGYDRLKAASFAWTSTAFPMLTGTLITAAG' A
#
# COMPACT_ATOMS: atom_id res chain seq x y z
N MET A 1 12.07 -1.73 -7.22
CA MET A 1 12.93 -1.88 -6.04
C MET A 1 13.05 -3.34 -5.60
N THR A 2 11.95 -4.08 -5.43
CA THR A 2 11.97 -5.50 -5.02
C THR A 2 12.87 -6.38 -5.88
N PHE A 3 12.76 -6.36 -7.21
CA PHE A 3 13.64 -7.14 -8.10
C PHE A 3 15.12 -6.74 -8.02
N ALA A 4 15.41 -5.43 -7.84
CA ALA A 4 16.78 -4.95 -7.65
C ALA A 4 17.37 -5.39 -6.31
N ALA A 5 16.56 -5.38 -5.24
CA ALA A 5 16.94 -5.88 -3.92
C ALA A 5 17.16 -7.40 -3.93
N MET A 6 16.29 -8.15 -4.62
CA MET A 6 16.46 -9.60 -4.79
C MET A 6 17.76 -9.94 -5.55
N TYR A 7 18.09 -9.16 -6.58
CA TYR A 7 19.35 -9.32 -7.32
C TYR A 7 20.57 -9.06 -6.43
N TYR A 8 20.54 -7.97 -5.64
CA TYR A 8 21.63 -7.64 -4.70
C TYR A 8 21.79 -8.66 -3.58
N LEU A 9 20.68 -9.23 -3.09
CA LEU A 9 20.65 -10.24 -2.03
C LEU A 9 20.84 -11.68 -2.54
N GLY A 10 21.00 -11.89 -3.85
CA GLY A 10 21.16 -13.22 -4.45
C GLY A 10 19.91 -14.11 -4.36
N ILE A 11 18.73 -13.55 -4.15
CA ILE A 11 17.47 -14.29 -4.01
C ILE A 11 16.94 -14.65 -5.40
N GLY A 12 16.99 -15.93 -5.76
CA GLY A 12 16.43 -16.44 -7.02
C GLY A 12 14.90 -16.43 -7.07
N LEU A 13 14.34 -16.25 -8.27
CA LEU A 13 12.91 -16.33 -8.52
C LEU A 13 12.43 -17.79 -8.52
N HIS A 14 12.10 -18.31 -7.34
CA HIS A 14 11.49 -19.62 -7.16
C HIS A 14 9.97 -19.52 -6.98
N LYS A 15 9.26 -20.65 -7.06
CA LYS A 15 7.80 -20.70 -6.82
C LYS A 15 7.40 -20.08 -5.47
N ILE A 16 8.25 -20.25 -4.45
CA ILE A 16 8.06 -19.66 -3.12
C ILE A 16 8.22 -18.13 -3.17
N SER A 17 9.25 -17.62 -3.84
CA SER A 17 9.47 -16.18 -4.00
C SER A 17 8.37 -15.51 -4.83
N LEU A 18 7.88 -16.19 -5.88
CA LEU A 18 6.71 -15.73 -6.65
C LEU A 18 5.45 -15.68 -5.79
N GLY A 19 5.22 -16.69 -4.95
CA GLY A 19 4.12 -16.67 -3.97
C GLY A 19 4.21 -15.50 -3.00
N ALA A 20 5.40 -15.24 -2.45
CA ALA A 20 5.63 -14.09 -1.58
C ALA A 20 5.43 -12.74 -2.30
N LEU A 21 5.84 -12.64 -3.57
CA LEU A 21 5.61 -11.45 -4.41
C LEU A 21 4.13 -11.19 -4.64
N VAL A 22 3.33 -12.23 -4.91
CA VAL A 22 1.87 -12.09 -5.09
C VAL A 22 1.19 -11.63 -3.79
N LEU A 23 1.57 -12.22 -2.65
CA LEU A 23 1.04 -11.80 -1.34
C LEU A 23 1.40 -10.34 -1.02
N ALA A 24 2.66 -9.95 -1.22
CA ALA A 24 3.11 -8.57 -1.03
C ALA A 24 2.37 -7.58 -1.95
N LEU A 25 2.08 -7.99 -3.19
CA LEU A 25 1.34 -7.17 -4.14
C LEU A 25 -0.13 -7.04 -3.75
N GLY A 26 -0.73 -8.11 -3.20
CA GLY A 26 -2.08 -8.09 -2.64
C GLY A 26 -2.22 -7.10 -1.48
N LEU A 27 -1.28 -7.13 -0.53
CA LEU A 27 -1.23 -6.18 0.60
C LEU A 27 -1.06 -4.74 0.12
N LEU A 28 -0.20 -4.51 -0.88
CA LEU A 28 0.01 -3.18 -1.46
C LEU A 28 -1.24 -2.65 -2.19
N VAL A 29 -1.97 -3.53 -2.88
CA VAL A 29 -3.19 -3.16 -3.60
C VAL A 29 -4.33 -2.84 -2.62
N ASP A 30 -4.44 -3.57 -1.52
CA ASP A 30 -5.46 -3.32 -0.49
C ASP A 30 -5.35 -1.89 0.09
N ASP A 31 -4.13 -1.50 0.45
CA ASP A 31 -3.82 -0.15 0.91
C ASP A 31 -4.18 0.93 -0.13
N ALA A 32 -3.84 0.69 -1.40
CA ALA A 32 -4.16 1.62 -2.48
C ALA A 32 -5.68 1.75 -2.71
N ILE A 33 -6.44 0.65 -2.57
CA ILE A 33 -7.89 0.65 -2.72
C ILE A 33 -8.53 1.52 -1.63
N ILE A 34 -8.17 1.31 -0.36
CA ILE A 34 -8.73 2.07 0.77
C ILE A 34 -8.44 3.57 0.61
N ALA A 35 -7.23 3.93 0.18
CA ALA A 35 -6.89 5.34 -0.06
C ALA A 35 -7.77 5.98 -1.14
N VAL A 36 -8.01 5.28 -2.25
CA VAL A 36 -8.88 5.75 -3.34
C VAL A 36 -10.35 5.84 -2.91
N GLU A 37 -10.84 4.85 -2.17
CA GLU A 37 -12.22 4.83 -1.67
C GLU A 37 -12.49 6.01 -0.73
N MET A 38 -11.58 6.27 0.21
CA MET A 38 -11.69 7.42 1.13
C MET A 38 -11.64 8.77 0.40
N MET A 39 -10.80 8.89 -0.63
CA MET A 39 -10.79 10.08 -1.48
C MET A 39 -12.11 10.24 -2.24
N ALA A 40 -12.65 9.16 -2.82
CA ALA A 40 -13.92 9.19 -3.55
C ALA A 40 -15.11 9.58 -2.65
N ILE A 41 -15.17 9.05 -1.43
CA ILE A 41 -16.20 9.41 -0.43
C ILE A 41 -16.11 10.90 -0.09
N LYS A 42 -14.92 11.45 0.12
CA LYS A 42 -14.74 12.88 0.42
C LYS A 42 -15.09 13.77 -0.76
N MET A 43 -14.74 13.36 -1.97
CA MET A 43 -15.16 14.06 -3.19
C MET A 43 -16.67 14.06 -3.36
N ALA A 44 -17.35 12.94 -3.05
CA ALA A 44 -18.82 12.86 -3.07
C ALA A 44 -19.49 13.76 -2.01
N GLN A 45 -18.80 14.04 -0.90
CA GLN A 45 -19.22 15.01 0.13
C GLN A 45 -18.98 16.47 -0.28
N GLY A 46 -18.56 16.73 -1.53
CA GLY A 46 -18.35 18.08 -2.07
C GLY A 46 -16.93 18.63 -1.89
N TYR A 47 -15.95 17.80 -1.49
CA TYR A 47 -14.56 18.23 -1.38
C TYR A 47 -13.92 18.26 -2.77
N ASP A 48 -13.16 19.32 -3.05
CA ASP A 48 -12.32 19.37 -4.24
C ASP A 48 -11.21 18.30 -4.17
N ARG A 49 -10.71 17.83 -5.32
CA ARG A 49 -9.75 16.72 -5.44
C ARG A 49 -8.53 16.88 -4.54
N LEU A 50 -7.96 18.09 -4.48
CA LEU A 50 -6.80 18.40 -3.65
C LEU A 50 -7.12 18.36 -2.15
N LYS A 51 -8.31 18.86 -1.76
CA LYS A 51 -8.77 18.80 -0.37
C LYS A 51 -9.09 17.36 0.05
N ALA A 52 -9.69 16.56 -0.84
CA ALA A 52 -9.97 15.15 -0.57
C ALA A 52 -8.66 14.35 -0.39
N ALA A 53 -7.65 14.57 -1.24
CA ALA A 53 -6.35 13.93 -1.12
C ALA A 53 -5.61 14.32 0.18
N SER A 54 -5.63 15.62 0.54
CA SER A 54 -5.03 16.10 1.79
C SER A 54 -5.72 15.51 3.03
N PHE A 55 -7.05 15.38 2.99
CA PHE A 55 -7.82 14.76 4.07
C PHE A 55 -7.52 13.25 4.18
N ALA A 56 -7.58 12.52 3.07
CA ALA A 56 -7.28 11.09 3.03
C ALA A 56 -5.85 10.80 3.51
N TRP A 57 -4.89 11.63 3.15
CA TRP A 57 -3.52 11.54 3.65
C TRP A 57 -3.47 11.72 5.18
N THR A 58 -4.04 12.81 5.69
CA THR A 58 -3.93 13.11 7.13
C THR A 58 -4.69 12.11 8.00
N SER A 59 -5.80 11.58 7.51
CA SER A 59 -6.67 10.69 8.29
C SER A 59 -6.30 9.21 8.15
N THR A 60 -5.72 8.79 7.01
CA THR A 60 -5.53 7.36 6.69
C THR A 60 -4.05 6.97 6.54
N ALA A 61 -3.15 7.90 6.20
CA ALA A 61 -1.74 7.55 5.97
C ALA A 61 -1.03 7.03 7.23
N PHE A 62 -1.31 7.61 8.41
CA PHE A 62 -0.69 7.17 9.66
C PHE A 62 -1.17 5.77 10.09
N PRO A 63 -2.50 5.47 10.10
CA PRO A 63 -2.99 4.11 10.31
C PRO A 63 -2.39 3.07 9.35
N MET A 64 -2.33 3.37 8.05
CA MET A 64 -1.79 2.44 7.04
C MET A 64 -0.30 2.18 7.24
N LEU A 65 0.48 3.21 7.56
CA LEU A 65 1.90 3.07 7.91
C LEU A 65 2.07 2.16 9.13
N THR A 66 1.28 2.38 10.18
CA THR A 66 1.38 1.54 11.38
C THR A 66 0.97 0.10 11.11
N GLY A 67 -0.09 -0.11 10.31
CA GLY A 67 -0.55 -1.45 9.91
C GLY A 67 0.51 -2.21 9.11
N THR A 68 1.06 -1.57 8.08
CA THR A 68 2.13 -2.15 7.25
C THR A 68 3.39 -2.47 8.05
N LEU A 69 3.78 -1.61 9.00
CA LEU A 69 4.91 -1.89 9.90
C LEU A 69 4.65 -3.10 10.82
N ILE A 70 3.44 -3.24 11.36
CA ILE A 70 3.06 -4.40 12.17
C ILE A 70 3.11 -5.67 11.31
N THR A 71 2.56 -5.63 10.10
CA THR A 71 2.60 -6.78 9.17
C THR A 71 4.02 -7.14 8.74
N ALA A 72 4.92 -6.16 8.60
CA ALA A 72 6.32 -6.41 8.27
C ALA A 72 7.16 -6.93 9.44
N ALA A 73 6.78 -6.58 10.68
CA ALA A 73 7.47 -7.02 11.89
C ALA A 73 6.98 -8.37 12.43
N GLY A 74 5.74 -8.74 12.11
CA GLY A 74 5.11 -10.02 12.47
C GLY A 74 5.49 -11.19 11.58
#